data_AF-A0A355ERL9-F1
#
_entry.id   AF-A0A355ERL9-F1
#
_cell.length_a   1.000
_cell.length_b   1.000
_cell.length_c   1.000
_cell.angle_alpha   90.00
_cell.angle_beta   90.00
_cell.angle_gamma   90.00
#
_symmetry.space_group_name_H-M   'P 1'
#
loop_
_entity.id
_entity.type
_entity.pdbx_description
1 polymer ?
#
loop_
_entity_poly.entity_id
_entity_poly.type
_entity_poly.pdbx_seq_one_letter_code
_entity_poly.pdbx_strand_id
1 'polypeptide(L)'
;MSVEDRLASLSPAQRALFAKLRGERRGPAASLSAPPPLTRVSGPDATGDWPLSFDQERLWILSRLDPEGSAFNLLAATRLTGTLHLPALAGALNAIVRRQAAWRTTFPAVDGVPIQRVAPAGPLPL
;
A
#
# COMPACT_ATOMS: atom_id res chain seq x y z
N MET A 1 14.33 -11.86 -18.09
CA MET A 1 13.32 -11.89 -19.16
C MET A 1 13.11 -10.48 -19.63
N SER A 2 13.58 -10.14 -20.83
CA SER A 2 13.61 -8.75 -21.33
C SER A 2 12.21 -8.28 -21.75
N VAL A 3 12.05 -6.97 -21.90
CA VAL A 3 10.84 -6.37 -22.45
C VAL A 3 10.65 -6.79 -23.92
N GLU A 4 11.73 -6.96 -24.69
CA GLU A 4 11.63 -7.47 -26.06
C GLU A 4 11.05 -8.89 -26.13
N ASP A 5 11.46 -9.78 -25.22
CA ASP A 5 10.97 -11.17 -25.16
C ASP A 5 9.46 -11.23 -24.91
N ARG A 6 8.93 -10.30 -24.10
CA ARG A 6 7.49 -10.21 -23.79
C ARG A 6 6.68 -9.63 -24.94
N LEU A 7 7.27 -8.75 -25.75
CA LEU A 7 6.59 -8.19 -26.93
C LEU A 7 6.53 -9.21 -28.07
N ALA A 8 7.56 -10.04 -28.21
CA ALA A 8 7.61 -11.12 -29.20
C ALA A 8 6.60 -12.23 -28.92
N SER A 9 6.24 -12.47 -27.65
CA SER A 9 5.29 -13.52 -27.26
C SER A 9 3.81 -13.10 -27.35
N LEU A 10 3.49 -11.88 -27.80
CA LEU A 10 2.12 -11.39 -27.89
C LEU A 10 1.36 -11.98 -29.09
N SER A 11 0.13 -12.41 -28.83
CA SER A 11 -0.82 -12.80 -29.87
C SER A 11 -1.17 -11.61 -30.79
N PRO A 12 -1.66 -11.85 -32.01
CA PRO A 12 -2.10 -10.77 -32.91
C PRO A 12 -3.14 -9.85 -32.27
N ALA A 13 -4.07 -10.41 -31.50
CA ALA A 13 -5.10 -9.64 -30.78
C ALA A 13 -4.49 -8.77 -29.65
N GLN A 14 -3.53 -9.30 -28.90
CA GLN A 14 -2.84 -8.54 -27.85
C GLN A 14 -1.99 -7.41 -28.45
N ARG A 15 -1.33 -7.65 -29.59
CA ARG A 15 -0.61 -6.61 -30.35
C ARG A 15 -1.54 -5.51 -30.83
N ALA A 16 -2.70 -5.88 -31.39
CA ALA A 16 -3.71 -4.93 -31.84
C ALA A 16 -4.28 -4.09 -30.67
N LEU A 17 -4.59 -4.72 -29.54
CA LEU A 17 -5.04 -4.04 -28.34
C LEU A 17 -3.97 -3.10 -27.77
N PHE A 18 -2.72 -3.55 -27.70
CA PHE A 18 -1.60 -2.73 -27.26
C PHE A 18 -1.39 -1.51 -28.17
N ALA A 19 -1.48 -1.69 -29.49
CA ALA A 19 -1.41 -0.60 -30.46
C ALA A 19 -2.57 0.39 -30.30
N LYS A 20 -3.79 -0.10 -30.09
CA LYS A 20 -4.98 0.73 -29.83
C LYS A 20 -4.81 1.56 -28.55
N LEU A 21 -4.40 0.93 -27.44
CA LEU A 21 -4.16 1.62 -26.16
C LEU A 21 -3.03 2.66 -26.25
N ARG A 22 -2.01 2.41 -27.09
CA ARG A 22 -0.94 3.38 -27.38
C ARG A 22 -1.42 4.57 -28.22
N GLY A 23 -2.34 4.34 -29.16
CA GLY A 23 -2.96 5.40 -29.95
C GLY A 23 -3.89 6.27 -29.12
N GLU A 24 -4.71 5.64 -28.27
CA GLU A 24 -5.68 6.31 -27.38
C GLU A 24 -5.00 7.10 -26.24
N ARG A 25 -3.86 6.61 -25.72
CA ARG A 25 -3.07 7.35 -24.70
C ARG A 25 -2.24 8.50 -25.28
N ARG A 26 -2.11 8.59 -26.60
CA ARG A 26 -1.40 9.69 -27.25
C ARG A 26 -2.41 10.76 -27.66
N GLY A 27 -2.99 11.41 -26.66
CA GLY A 27 -3.34 12.82 -26.82
C GLY A 27 -2.10 13.61 -27.29
N PRO A 28 -2.22 14.87 -27.72
CA PRO A 28 -1.04 15.70 -27.95
C PRO A 28 -0.12 15.46 -26.76
N ALA A 29 1.15 15.16 -27.02
CA ALA A 29 2.14 15.16 -25.97
C ALA A 29 2.10 16.57 -25.41
N ALA A 30 1.22 16.78 -24.42
CA ALA A 30 1.36 17.83 -23.46
C ALA A 30 2.81 17.67 -23.09
N SER A 31 3.63 18.69 -23.42
CA SER A 31 4.88 18.90 -22.75
C SER A 31 4.64 18.43 -21.33
N LEU A 32 5.26 17.31 -20.94
CA LEU A 32 5.11 16.80 -19.59
C LEU A 32 5.86 17.82 -18.77
N SER A 33 5.18 18.94 -18.47
CA SER A 33 5.53 19.83 -17.39
C SER A 33 5.81 18.89 -16.25
N ALA A 34 7.03 18.97 -15.72
CA ALA A 34 7.46 18.08 -14.66
C ALA A 34 6.32 18.01 -13.64
N PRO A 35 5.87 16.81 -13.26
CA PRO A 35 4.77 16.70 -12.30
C PRO A 35 5.13 17.58 -11.11
N PRO A 36 4.17 18.34 -10.56
CA PRO A 36 4.46 19.23 -9.45
C PRO A 36 5.20 18.41 -8.39
N PRO A 37 6.25 18.97 -7.77
CA PRO A 37 7.04 18.26 -6.80
C PRO A 37 6.10 17.68 -5.75
N LEU A 38 6.30 16.40 -5.41
CA LEU A 38 5.50 15.72 -4.40
C LEU A 38 5.68 16.47 -3.08
N THR A 39 4.69 17.27 -2.73
CA THR A 39 4.65 17.93 -1.43
C THR A 39 4.34 16.86 -0.41
N ARG A 40 5.15 16.79 0.65
CA ARG A 40 4.82 15.96 1.80
C ARG A 40 3.45 16.43 2.30
N VAL A 41 2.47 15.52 2.28
CA VAL A 41 1.19 15.72 2.95
C VAL A 41 1.51 16.01 4.42
N SER A 42 1.26 17.25 4.83
CA SER A 42 1.83 17.84 6.04
C SER A 42 1.02 17.47 7.29
N GLY A 43 1.73 17.13 8.36
CA GLY A 43 1.20 16.81 9.70
C GLY A 43 2.27 16.06 10.50
N PRO A 44 2.39 16.21 11.83
CA PRO A 44 3.53 15.67 12.62
C PRO A 44 3.81 14.19 12.40
N ASP A 45 2.81 13.38 12.04
CA ASP A 45 2.95 11.94 11.86
C ASP A 45 1.93 11.37 10.86
N ALA A 46 1.43 12.16 9.90
CA ALA A 46 0.31 11.77 9.02
C ALA A 46 -0.96 11.29 9.77
N THR A 47 -1.09 11.62 11.06
CA THR A 47 -2.24 11.31 11.91
C THR A 47 -3.50 11.98 11.38
N GLY A 48 -4.64 11.27 11.42
CA GLY A 48 -5.93 11.77 10.95
C GLY A 48 -6.63 10.82 9.98
N ASP A 49 -7.66 11.35 9.33
CA ASP A 49 -8.53 10.61 8.42
C ASP A 49 -8.19 10.94 6.96
N TRP A 50 -8.03 9.90 6.14
CA TRP A 50 -7.61 9.99 4.73
C TRP A 50 -8.46 9.11 3.82
N PRO A 51 -8.62 9.46 2.53
CA PRO A 51 -9.24 8.56 1.56
C PRO A 51 -8.40 7.30 1.36
N LEU A 52 -9.03 6.14 1.11
CA LEU A 52 -8.32 4.91 0.77
C LEU A 52 -7.68 5.04 -0.63
N SER A 53 -6.57 4.34 -0.82
CA SER A 53 -6.12 4.00 -2.17
C SER A 53 -7.06 2.97 -2.80
N PHE A 54 -7.05 2.87 -4.13
CA PHE A 54 -7.86 1.90 -4.85
C PHE A 54 -7.64 0.45 -4.36
N ASP A 55 -6.38 0.08 -4.11
CA ASP A 55 -6.04 -1.27 -3.62
C ASP A 55 -6.51 -1.48 -2.17
N GLN A 56 -6.44 -0.45 -1.33
CA GLN A 56 -6.95 -0.51 0.03
C GLN A 56 -8.47 -0.69 0.05
N GLU A 57 -9.20 0.04 -0.80
CA GLU A 57 -10.66 -0.07 -0.89
C GLU A 57 -11.07 -1.47 -1.37
N ARG A 58 -10.38 -2.01 -2.38
CA ARG A 58 -10.58 -3.38 -2.83
C ARG A 58 -10.38 -4.39 -1.70
N LEU A 59 -9.28 -4.29 -0.95
CA LEU A 59 -9.01 -5.19 0.18
C LEU A 59 -10.03 -5.02 1.31
N TRP A 60 -10.46 -3.79 1.59
CA TRP A 60 -11.49 -3.51 2.57
C TRP A 60 -12.79 -4.23 2.22
N ILE A 61 -13.27 -4.13 0.98
CA ILE A 61 -14.47 -4.85 0.52
C ILE A 61 -14.29 -6.37 0.70
N LEU A 62 -13.15 -6.93 0.26
CA LEU A 62 -12.88 -8.36 0.40
C LEU A 62 -12.88 -8.82 1.87
N SER A 63 -12.32 -8.03 2.78
CA SER A 63 -12.33 -8.33 4.22
C SER A 63 -13.73 -8.29 4.85
N ARG A 64 -14.68 -7.57 4.25
CA ARG A 64 -16.10 -7.55 4.72
C ARG A 64 -16.91 -8.73 4.21
N LEU A 65 -16.55 -9.28 3.05
CA LEU A 65 -17.19 -10.46 2.49
C LEU A 65 -16.77 -11.75 3.21
N ASP A 66 -15.53 -11.80 3.72
CA ASP A 66 -15.00 -12.93 4.49
C ASP A 66 -14.22 -12.43 5.72
N PRO A 67 -14.90 -12.07 6.82
CA PRO A 67 -14.26 -11.48 8.00
C PRO A 67 -13.29 -12.41 8.74
N GLU A 68 -13.51 -13.72 8.65
CA GLU A 68 -12.66 -14.74 9.27
C GLU A 68 -11.56 -15.24 8.31
N GLY A 69 -11.56 -14.73 7.08
CA GLY A 69 -10.62 -15.10 6.03
C GLY A 69 -9.21 -14.63 6.31
N SER A 70 -8.24 -15.54 6.15
CA SER A 70 -6.81 -15.24 6.33
C SER A 70 -6.06 -15.07 5.01
N ALA A 71 -6.76 -15.02 3.87
CA ALA A 71 -6.17 -15.06 2.53
C ALA A 71 -5.17 -13.91 2.25
N PHE A 72 -5.33 -12.78 2.96
CA PHE A 72 -4.48 -11.59 2.81
C PHE A 72 -3.51 -11.38 3.98
N ASN A 73 -3.38 -12.36 4.88
CA ASN A 73 -2.40 -12.30 5.96
C ASN A 73 -1.00 -12.64 5.41
N LEU A 74 -0.04 -11.77 5.67
CA LEU A 74 1.37 -12.05 5.43
C LEU A 74 1.98 -12.64 6.70
N LEU A 75 2.25 -13.94 6.68
CA LEU A 75 2.83 -14.65 7.81
C LEU A 75 4.35 -14.76 7.62
N ALA A 76 5.09 -14.33 8.64
CA ALA A 76 6.54 -14.52 8.71
C ALA A 76 6.91 -14.92 10.13
N ALA A 77 7.84 -15.87 10.24
CA ALA A 77 8.40 -16.31 11.52
C ALA A 77 9.92 -16.40 11.40
N THR A 78 10.64 -16.05 12.45
CA THR A 78 12.10 -16.14 12.50
C THR A 78 12.53 -16.69 13.84
N ARG A 79 13.44 -17.66 13.82
CA ARG A 79 14.06 -18.21 15.03
C ARG A 79 15.29 -17.39 15.37
N LEU A 80 15.29 -16.79 16.56
CA LEU A 80 16.47 -16.16 17.15
C LEU A 80 17.14 -17.16 18.10
N THR A 81 18.47 -17.25 18.06
CA THR A 81 19.27 -18.13 18.93
C THR A 81 20.17 -17.30 19.84
N GLY A 82 20.29 -17.72 21.10
CA GLY A 82 21.06 -17.00 22.12
C GLY A 82 20.19 -16.18 23.08
N THR A 83 20.82 -15.28 23.83
CA THR A 83 20.14 -14.44 24.83
C THR A 83 19.34 -13.34 24.16
N LEU A 84 18.02 -13.33 24.37
CA LEU A 84 17.13 -12.29 23.85
C LEU A 84 16.98 -11.15 24.86
N HIS A 85 17.37 -9.93 24.49
CA HIS A 85 17.17 -8.74 25.30
C HIS A 85 15.78 -8.12 25.05
N LEU A 86 14.76 -8.57 25.80
CA LEU A 86 13.36 -8.17 25.60
C LEU A 86 13.12 -6.65 25.56
N PRO A 87 13.71 -5.81 26.45
CA PRO A 87 13.51 -4.36 26.36
C PRO A 87 14.03 -3.73 25.05
N ALA A 88 15.05 -4.33 24.44
CA ALA A 88 15.63 -3.83 23.19
C ALA A 88 14.74 -4.23 22.01
N LEU A 89 14.21 -5.47 22.01
CA LEU A 89 13.23 -5.93 21.04
C LEU A 89 11.96 -5.06 21.09
N ALA A 90 11.42 -4.83 22.29
CA ALA A 90 10.26 -3.96 22.48
C ALA A 90 10.54 -2.52 22.01
N GLY A 91 11.72 -1.98 22.32
CA GLY A 91 12.16 -0.67 21.83
C GLY A 91 12.23 -0.59 20.30
N ALA A 92 12.76 -1.63 19.65
CA ALA A 92 12.86 -1.72 18.20
C ALA A 92 11.48 -1.80 17.52
N LEU A 93 10.58 -2.64 18.02
CA LEU A 93 9.21 -2.76 17.50
C LEU A 93 8.44 -1.44 17.68
N ASN A 94 8.56 -0.79 18.84
CA ASN A 94 7.97 0.53 19.06
C ASN A 94 8.55 1.59 18.12
N ALA A 95 9.84 1.54 17.77
CA ALA A 95 10.44 2.45 16.81
C ALA A 95 9.88 2.26 15.39
N ILE A 96 9.60 1.00 14.99
CA ILE A 96 8.95 0.70 13.71
C ILE A 96 7.54 1.31 13.66
N VAL A 97 6.72 1.08 14.70
CA VAL A 97 5.34 1.62 14.77
C VAL A 97 5.33 3.14 14.76
N ARG A 98 6.25 3.79 15.50
CA ARG A 98 6.38 5.27 15.47
C ARG A 98 6.69 5.77 14.06
N ARG A 99 7.65 5.15 13.37
CA ARG A 99 8.12 5.59 12.05
C ARG A 99 7.12 5.28 10.93
N GLN A 100 6.37 4.19 11.01
CA GLN A 100 5.54 3.68 9.91
C GLN A 100 4.05 3.92 10.18
N ALA A 101 3.46 4.91 9.50
CA ALA A 101 2.03 5.22 9.62
C ALA A 101 1.12 4.01 9.34
N ALA A 102 1.46 3.17 8.37
CA ALA A 102 0.68 2.00 8.00
C ALA A 102 0.45 1.01 9.17
N TRP A 103 1.37 0.92 10.13
CA TRP A 103 1.25 0.04 11.31
C TRP A 103 0.28 0.55 12.37
N ARG A 104 -0.18 1.79 12.22
CA ARG A 104 -1.11 2.48 13.12
C ARG A 104 -2.33 3.02 12.36
N THR A 105 -2.59 2.46 11.17
CA THR A 105 -3.78 2.78 10.37
C THR A 105 -4.87 1.75 10.61
N THR A 106 -6.09 2.21 10.84
CA THR A 106 -7.33 1.41 10.85
C THR A 106 -8.24 1.82 9.70
N PHE A 107 -9.21 0.98 9.35
CA PHE A 107 -10.12 1.23 8.22
C PHE A 107 -11.61 1.21 8.63
N PRO A 108 -12.06 2.16 9.47
CA PRO A 108 -13.46 2.27 9.84
C PRO A 108 -14.31 2.73 8.65
N ALA A 109 -15.61 2.42 8.70
CA ALA A 109 -16.61 3.07 7.87
C ALA A 109 -17.23 4.23 8.64
N VAL A 110 -17.20 5.44 8.07
CA VAL A 110 -17.87 6.63 8.60
C VAL A 110 -18.97 6.98 7.61
N ASP A 111 -20.21 7.02 8.09
CA ASP A 111 -21.40 7.24 7.24
C ASP A 111 -21.50 6.30 6.02
N GLY A 112 -21.06 5.04 6.22
CA GLY A 112 -21.06 4.01 5.17
C GLY A 112 -19.88 4.08 4.19
N VAL A 113 -18.98 5.07 4.33
CA VAL A 113 -17.81 5.24 3.46
C VAL A 113 -16.54 4.80 4.21
N PRO A 114 -15.72 3.88 3.65
CA PRO A 114 -14.46 3.50 4.28
C PRO A 114 -13.46 4.64 4.22
N ILE A 115 -12.73 4.85 5.32
CA ILE A 115 -11.62 5.80 5.41
C ILE A 115 -10.38 5.15 6.03
N GLN A 116 -9.21 5.72 5.79
CA GLN A 116 -8.00 5.38 6.53
C GLN A 116 -7.93 6.28 7.76
N ARG A 117 -7.86 5.70 8.95
CA ARG A 117 -7.65 6.45 10.19
C ARG A 117 -6.28 6.12 10.76
N VAL A 118 -5.37 7.07 10.65
CA VAL A 118 -4.00 6.98 11.17
C VAL A 118 -3.98 7.49 12.60
N ALA A 119 -3.73 6.60 13.56
CA ALA A 119 -3.63 6.93 14.99
C ALA A 119 -2.27 7.55 15.33
N PRO A 120 -2.15 8.33 16.42
CA PRO A 120 -0.85 8.69 16.98
C PRO A 120 -0.07 7.44 17.36
N ALA A 121 1.25 7.53 17.37
CA ALA A 121 2.07 6.40 17.77
C ALA A 121 1.95 6.13 19.28
N GLY A 122 1.75 4.87 19.65
CA GLY A 122 1.69 4.39 21.03
C GLY A 122 2.58 3.16 21.24
N PRO A 123 2.83 2.76 22.49
CA PRO A 123 3.56 1.54 22.79
C PRO A 123 2.75 0.32 22.34
N LEU A 124 3.44 -0.68 21.78
CA LEU A 124 2.87 -1.99 21.55
C LEU A 124 2.66 -2.72 22.88
N PRO A 125 1.53 -3.44 23.06
CA PRO A 125 1.33 -4.33 24.19
C PRO A 125 2.15 -5.61 23.96
N LEU A 126 3.41 -5.60 24.40
CA LEU A 126 4.34 -6.72 24.34
C LEU A 126 4.53 -7.36 25.71
#